data_AF-A0A2V8RIG2-F1
#
_entry.id   AF-A0A2V8RIG2-F1
#
_cell.length_a   1.000
_cell.length_b   1.000
_cell.length_c   1.000
_cell.angle_alpha   90.00
_cell.angle_beta   90.00
_cell.angle_gamma   90.00
#
_symmetry.space_group_name_H-M   'P 1'
#
loop_
_entity.id
_entity.type
_entity.pdbx_description
1 polymer ?
#
loop_
_entity_poly.entity_id
_entity_poly.type
_entity_poly.pdbx_seq_one_letter_code
_entity_poly.pdbx_strand_id
1 'polypeptide(L)' 'MFNKKPTTGQLNGSDLWARPGMHVTFRAEIMPGKDREERTYRVDEVLSNGRVTLHNFPDEHLEGEFEPMNFKRNTVK' A
#
# COMPACT_ATOMS: atom_id res chain seq x y z
N MET A 1 -3.87 -13.50 26.57
CA MET A 1 -4.31 -13.75 25.18
C MET A 1 -4.83 -12.44 24.63
N PHE A 2 -3.97 -11.69 23.93
CA PHE A 2 -4.32 -10.38 23.40
C PHE A 2 -5.08 -10.57 22.10
N ASN A 3 -6.41 -10.53 22.18
CA ASN A 3 -7.27 -10.41 21.00
C ASN A 3 -7.13 -8.99 20.43
N LYS A 4 -6.06 -8.74 19.67
CA LYS A 4 -6.00 -7.61 18.76
C LYS A 4 -6.79 -8.00 17.52
N LYS A 5 -8.11 -7.78 17.54
CA LYS A 5 -8.81 -7.56 16.28
C LYS A 5 -8.23 -6.23 15.74
N PRO A 6 -7.65 -6.18 14.53
CA PRO A 6 -7.31 -4.89 13.94
C PRO A 6 -8.64 -4.18 13.73
N THR A 7 -8.96 -3.28 14.66
CA THR A 7 -10.03 -2.31 14.52
C THR A 7 -9.70 -1.58 13.23
N THR A 8 -10.48 -1.87 12.18
CA THR A 8 -10.53 -1.08 10.96
C THR A 8 -10.79 0.34 11.41
N GLY A 9 -9.71 1.11 11.61
CA GLY A 9 -9.76 2.50 11.95
C GLY A 9 -10.53 3.14 10.82
N GLN A 10 -11.73 3.59 11.13
CA GLN A 10 -12.53 4.45 10.29
C GLN A 10 -11.74 5.76 10.13
N LEU A 11 -10.74 5.74 9.25
CA LEU A 11 -10.00 6.93 8.83
C LEU A 11 -10.97 7.66 7.92
N ASN A 12 -11.59 8.68 8.50
CA ASN A 12 -12.59 9.51 7.86
C ASN A 12 -12.06 10.07 6.54
N GLY A 13 -12.52 9.49 5.43
CA GLY A 13 -13.08 10.25 4.31
C GLY A 13 -12.18 11.03 3.35
N SER A 14 -10.87 11.21 3.53
CA SER A 14 -10.16 12.11 2.59
C SER A 14 -8.70 11.87 2.21
N ASP A 15 -7.93 10.90 2.73
CA ASP A 15 -6.51 10.80 2.30
C ASP A 15 -5.84 9.43 2.52
N LEU A 16 -6.54 8.33 2.27
CA LEU A 16 -5.92 7.00 2.29
C LEU A 16 -5.40 6.62 0.91
N TRP A 17 -4.10 6.85 0.70
CA TRP A 17 -3.38 6.45 -0.50
C TRP A 17 -3.29 4.91 -0.68
N ALA A 18 -3.52 4.15 0.38
CA ALA A 18 -3.47 2.68 0.38
C ALA A 18 -4.60 2.05 1.21
N ARG A 19 -4.89 0.79 0.89
CA ARG A 19 -5.84 -0.07 1.62
C ARG A 19 -5.36 -1.53 1.60
N PRO A 20 -5.69 -2.35 2.62
CA PRO A 20 -5.41 -3.78 2.59
C PRO A 20 -5.91 -4.43 1.30
N GLY A 21 -5.06 -5.26 0.72
CA GLY A 21 -5.31 -5.96 -0.54
C GLY A 21 -5.07 -5.15 -1.81
N MET A 22 -4.72 -3.86 -1.73
CA MET A 22 -4.38 -3.03 -2.88
C MET A 22 -2.98 -3.34 -3.40
N HIS A 23 -2.78 -3.25 -4.72
CA HIS A 23 -1.45 -3.31 -5.32
C HIS A 23 -0.80 -1.93 -5.29
N VAL A 24 0.43 -1.88 -4.82
CA VAL A 24 1.30 -0.69 -4.83
C VAL A 24 2.61 -1.06 -5.52
N THR A 25 3.19 -0.13 -6.26
CA THR A 25 4.41 -0.38 -7.03
C THR A 25 5.51 0.54 -6.53
N PHE A 26 6.63 -0.01 -6.08
CA PHE A 26 7.78 0.81 -5.68
C PHE A 26 8.33 1.61 -6.85
N ARG A 27 8.82 2.83 -6.59
CA ARG A 27 9.50 3.66 -7.59
C ARG A 27 10.77 2.97 -8.08
N ALA A 28 11.13 3.19 -9.34
CA ALA A 28 12.30 2.56 -9.96
C ALA A 28 13.61 2.97 -9.27
N GLU A 29 13.64 4.16 -8.66
CA GLU A 29 14.78 4.64 -7.87
C GLU A 29 14.97 3.91 -6.54
N ILE A 30 13.90 3.33 -5.98
CA ILE A 30 13.96 2.57 -4.72
C ILE A 30 14.37 1.12 -4.99
N MET A 31 13.90 0.54 -6.09
CA MET A 31 14.24 -0.82 -6.51
C MET A 31 14.85 -0.82 -7.92
N PRO A 32 16.12 -0.39 -8.09
CA PRO A 32 16.78 -0.38 -9.38
C PRO A 32 17.03 -1.80 -9.90
N GLY A 33 16.99 -1.98 -11.22
CA GLY A 33 17.22 -3.27 -11.87
C GLY A 33 16.06 -4.27 -11.73
N LYS A 34 14.91 -3.83 -11.22
CA LYS A 34 13.68 -4.62 -11.13
C LYS A 34 12.62 -4.10 -12.08
N ASP A 35 11.97 -5.03 -12.79
CA ASP A 35 10.83 -4.70 -13.63
C ASP A 35 9.65 -4.22 -12.79
N ARG A 36 8.72 -3.52 -13.44
CA ARG A 36 7.57 -2.95 -12.76
C ARG A 36 6.77 -4.00 -11.98
N GLU A 37 6.61 -5.18 -12.57
CA GLU A 37 5.88 -6.31 -11.96
C GLU A 37 6.59 -6.85 -10.71
N GLU A 38 7.92 -6.92 -10.71
CA GLU A 38 8.73 -7.33 -9.55
C GLU A 38 8.75 -6.27 -8.44
N ARG A 39 8.41 -5.02 -8.78
CA ARG A 39 8.26 -3.90 -7.83
C ARG A 39 6.82 -3.74 -7.33
N THR A 40 5.88 -4.53 -7.84
CA THR A 40 4.47 -4.46 -7.44
C THR A 40 4.19 -5.46 -6.32
N TYR A 41 3.72 -4.95 -5.20
CA TYR A 41 3.36 -5.72 -4.01
C TYR A 41 1.94 -5.45 -3.60
N ARG A 42 1.37 -6.37 -2.81
CA ARG A 42 0.04 -6.23 -2.25
C ARG A 42 0.14 -5.76 -0.80
N VAL A 43 -0.59 -4.71 -0.47
CA VAL A 43 -0.71 -4.20 0.90
C VAL A 43 -1.36 -5.26 1.78
N ASP A 44 -0.72 -5.57 2.90
CA ASP A 44 -1.23 -6.49 3.92
C ASP A 44 -2.03 -5.70 4.97
N GLU A 45 -1.39 -4.73 5.63
CA GLU A 45 -2.02 -3.86 6.62
C GLU A 45 -1.66 -2.38 6.38
N VAL A 46 -2.60 -1.48 6.68
CA VAL A 46 -2.34 -0.03 6.76
C VAL A 46 -2.29 0.35 8.23
N LEU A 47 -1.13 0.83 8.66
CA LEU A 47 -0.86 1.19 10.04
C LEU A 47 -1.42 2.56 10.38
N SER A 48 -1.69 2.81 11.66
CA SER A 48 -2.27 4.08 12.13
C SER A 48 -1.36 5.30 11.92
N ASN A 49 -0.07 5.08 11.64
CA ASN A 49 0.92 6.11 11.35
C ASN A 49 1.00 6.47 9.85
N GLY A 50 0.15 5.89 8.99
CA GLY A 50 0.12 6.12 7.55
C GLY A 50 1.10 5.25 6.74
N ARG A 51 1.85 4.35 7.39
CA ARG A 51 2.68 3.34 6.74
C ARG A 51 1.88 2.10 6.36
N VAL A 52 2.45 1.28 5.49
CA VAL A 52 1.88 -0.01 5.08
C VAL A 52 2.87 -1.14 5.26
N THR A 53 2.36 -2.32 5.60
CA THR A 53 3.09 -3.59 5.45
C THR A 53 2.67 -4.25 4.14
N LEU A 54 3.54 -5.06 3.56
CA LEU A 54 3.28 -5.73 2.28
C LEU A 54 3.37 -7.25 2.43
N HIS A 55 2.60 -7.98 1.63
CA HIS A 55 2.70 -9.43 1.59
C HIS A 55 4.09 -9.88 1.12
N ASN A 56 4.71 -10.80 1.89
CA ASN A 56 6.05 -11.35 1.63
C ASN A 56 7.18 -10.30 1.61
N PHE A 57 6.95 -9.13 2.21
CA PHE A 57 7.98 -8.10 2.39
C PHE A 57 8.00 -7.67 3.86
N PRO A 58 9.09 -7.92 4.62
CA PRO A 58 9.08 -7.83 6.08
C PRO A 58 9.13 -6.40 6.65
N ASP A 59 9.19 -5.37 5.80
CA ASP A 59 9.37 -3.97 6.20
C ASP A 59 8.09 -3.11 6.10
N GLU A 60 8.09 -1.98 6.81
CA GLU A 60 7.04 -0.95 6.75
C GLU A 60 7.41 0.16 5.77
N HIS A 61 6.47 0.56 4.92
CA HIS A 61 6.71 1.51 3.84
C HIS A 61 5.77 2.72 3.88
N LEU A 62 6.27 3.86 3.39
CA LEU A 62 5.56 5.13 3.24
C LEU A 62 5.11 5.33 1.79
N GLU A 63 4.07 6.15 1.62
CA GLU A 63 3.53 6.51 0.29
C GLU A 63 4.61 6.95 -0.72
N GLY A 64 5.57 7.78 -0.28
CA GLY A 64 6.58 8.37 -1.16
C GLY A 64 7.58 7.37 -1.77
N GLU A 65 7.61 6.13 -1.27
CA GLU A 65 8.40 5.04 -1.83
C GLU A 65 7.72 4.41 -3.06
N PHE A 66 6.43 4.65 -3.25
CA PHE A 66 5.61 4.08 -4.31
C PHE A 66 5.39 5.07 -5.46
N GLU A 67 5.12 4.51 -6.64
CA GLU A 67 4.65 5.28 -7.78
C GLU A 67 3.27 5.87 -7.46
N PRO A 68 3.01 7.14 -7.84
CA PRO A 68 1.72 7.78 -7.58
C PRO A 68 0.61 6.98 -8.25
N MET A 69 -0.36 6.51 -7.45
CA MET A 69 -1.45 5.71 -7.99
C MET A 69 -2.36 6.61 -8.81
N ASN A 70 -2.28 6.51 -10.13
CA ASN A 70 -3.20 7.20 -11.01
C ASN A 70 -4.55 6.47 -10.92
N PHE A 71 -5.41 6.90 -10.00
CA PHE A 71 -6.80 6.42 -9.86
C PHE A 71 -7.67 6.86 -11.05
N LYS A 72 -7.18 6.74 -12.30
CA LYS A 72 -8.04 6.76 -13.47
C LYS A 72 -8.90 5.51 -13.40
N ARG A 73 -9.99 5.65 -12.63
CA ARG A 73 -11.12 4.76 -12.57
C ARG A 73 -11.38 4.31 -14.00
N ASN A 74 -11.18 3.02 -14.24
CA ASN A 74 -11.83 2.36 -15.34
C ASN A 74 -13.33 2.34 -15.00
N THR A 75 -14.01 3.49 -15.14
CA THR A 75 -15.46 3.54 -15.31
C THR A 75 -15.73 2.94 -16.67
N VAL A 76 -15.73 1.61 -16.74
CA VAL A 76 -16.49 0.89 -17.75
C VAL A 76 -17.94 1.30 -17.55
N LYS A 77 -18.47 2.01 -18.56
CA LYS A 77 -19.87 2.38 -18.69
C LYS A 77 -20.75 1.14 -18.85
#